data_AF-A0A7S0QDD6-F1
#
_entry.id   AF-A0A7S0QDD6-F1
#
_cell.length_a   1.000
_cell.length_b   1.000
_cell.length_c   1.000
_cell.angle_alpha   90.00
_cell.angle_beta   90.00
_cell.angle_gamma   90.00
#
_symmetry.space_group_name_H-M   'P 1'
#
loop_
_entity.id
_entity.type
_entity.pdbx_description
1 polymer ?
#
loop_
_entity_poly.entity_id
_entity_poly.type
_entity_poly.pdbx_seq_one_letter_code
_entity_poly.pdbx_strand_id
1 'polypeptide(L)'
;GGGPTIWICRHGDRYVPTWGREVARLLSDAALPKGLAQDLPLSAAGHRQAAQLGAFLEKQGVGTIVSSPYLRTLQTALPAAWATGARIRIEPALCEGPGHRAGWLPPLVERQRYLVNLDLDHVPELGDEPDGEAAEAAV
;
A
#
# COMPACT_ATOMS: atom_id res chain seq x y z
N GLY A 1 -9.34 4.34 32.09
CA GLY A 1 -8.48 4.78 30.98
C GLY A 1 -8.51 3.70 29.93
N GLY A 2 -9.02 3.99 28.74
CA GLY A 2 -9.01 3.04 27.63
C GLY A 2 -7.63 2.98 27.01
N GLY A 3 -7.12 1.78 26.72
CA GLY A 3 -5.90 1.61 25.94
C GLY A 3 -6.07 2.12 24.50
N PRO A 4 -5.00 2.07 23.69
CA PRO A 4 -5.09 2.48 22.29
C PRO A 4 -6.03 1.54 21.50
N THR A 5 -6.83 2.11 20.61
CA THR A 5 -7.65 1.35 19.66
C THR A 5 -6.88 1.18 18.36
N ILE A 6 -6.75 -0.06 17.88
CA ILE A 6 -6.07 -0.40 16.63
C ILE A 6 -7.10 -0.82 15.58
N TRP A 7 -7.05 -0.17 14.42
CA TRP A 7 -7.85 -0.53 13.25
C TRP A 7 -6.96 -1.20 12.21
N ILE A 8 -7.40 -2.33 11.67
CA ILE A 8 -6.73 -3.03 10.58
C ILE A 8 -7.66 -3.03 9.38
N CYS A 9 -7.17 -2.55 8.24
CA CYS A 9 -7.95 -2.44 7.01
C CYS A 9 -7.16 -3.04 5.84
N ARG A 10 -7.84 -3.80 5.00
CA ARG A 10 -7.30 -4.21 3.70
C ARG A 10 -7.40 -3.04 2.72
N HIS A 11 -6.53 -3.03 1.71
CA HIS A 11 -6.67 -2.11 0.58
C HIS A 11 -8.04 -2.27 -0.11
N GLY A 12 -8.50 -1.20 -0.76
CA GLY A 12 -9.70 -1.22 -1.59
C GLY A 12 -9.57 -2.13 -2.82
N ASP A 13 -10.65 -2.21 -3.59
CA ASP A 13 -10.71 -2.97 -4.84
C ASP A 13 -9.57 -2.58 -5.79
N ARG A 14 -8.82 -3.59 -6.22
CA ARG A 14 -7.62 -3.43 -7.04
C ARG A 14 -8.00 -3.38 -8.51
N TYR A 15 -7.35 -2.52 -9.29
CA TYR A 15 -7.50 -2.56 -10.73
C TYR A 15 -7.04 -3.92 -11.27
N VAL A 16 -7.91 -4.59 -12.03
CA VAL A 16 -7.59 -5.84 -12.73
C VAL A 16 -7.48 -5.51 -14.21
N PRO A 17 -6.27 -5.61 -14.80
CA PRO A 17 -6.11 -5.44 -16.25
C PRO A 17 -6.99 -6.44 -17.00
N THR A 18 -7.75 -5.95 -17.99
CA THR A 18 -8.61 -6.78 -18.85
C THR A 18 -7.85 -7.44 -19.99
N TRP A 19 -6.64 -6.95 -20.27
CA TRP A 19 -5.65 -7.52 -21.15
C TRP A 19 -5.17 -8.82 -20.47
N GLY A 20 -5.52 -9.99 -21.02
CA GLY A 20 -5.34 -11.30 -20.35
C GLY A 20 -3.94 -11.54 -19.77
N ARG A 21 -3.82 -12.54 -18.87
CA ARG A 21 -2.59 -12.82 -18.09
C ARG A 21 -1.29 -12.84 -18.91
N GLU A 22 -1.36 -13.30 -20.16
CA GLU A 22 -0.22 -13.38 -21.07
C GLU A 22 0.25 -12.00 -21.55
N VAL A 23 -0.69 -11.09 -21.85
CA VAL A 23 -0.39 -9.69 -22.20
C VAL A 23 0.17 -8.94 -20.99
N ALA A 24 -0.40 -9.16 -19.80
CA ALA A 24 0.12 -8.58 -18.56
C ALA A 24 1.58 -9.02 -18.28
N ARG A 25 1.92 -10.27 -18.58
CA ARG A 25 3.28 -10.82 -18.43
C ARG A 25 4.26 -10.28 -19.47
N LEU A 26 3.84 -10.17 -20.73
CA LEU A 26 4.66 -9.57 -21.78
C LEU A 26 4.94 -8.09 -21.50
N LEU A 27 3.96 -7.37 -20.97
CA LEU A 27 4.10 -5.96 -20.61
C LEU A 27 4.97 -5.74 -19.35
N SER A 28 5.02 -6.71 -18.43
CA SER A 28 5.94 -6.66 -17.28
C SER A 28 7.40 -6.86 -17.67
N ASP A 29 7.68 -7.60 -18.75
CA ASP A 29 9.05 -7.87 -19.22
C ASP A 29 9.58 -6.82 -20.20
N ALA A 30 8.70 -6.10 -20.93
CA ALA A 30 9.13 -5.34 -22.11
C ALA A 30 8.85 -3.83 -22.14
N ALA A 31 7.91 -3.25 -21.36
CA ALA A 31 7.55 -1.83 -21.62
C ALA A 31 6.82 -1.05 -20.51
N LEU A 32 6.39 -1.68 -19.42
CA LEU A 32 5.79 -0.93 -18.30
C LEU A 32 6.88 -0.33 -17.41
N PRO A 33 6.63 0.82 -16.74
CA PRO A 33 7.47 1.27 -15.64
C PRO A 33 7.69 0.08 -14.69
N LYS A 34 8.96 -0.21 -14.37
CA LYS A 34 9.33 -1.31 -13.49
C LYS A 34 8.42 -1.31 -12.26
N GLY A 35 7.77 -2.44 -11.99
CA GLY A 35 6.90 -2.60 -10.83
C GLY A 35 5.41 -2.44 -11.09
N LEU A 36 4.91 -1.91 -12.24
CA LEU A 36 3.46 -1.67 -12.41
C LEU A 36 2.60 -2.95 -12.36
N ALA A 37 3.13 -4.07 -12.85
CA ALA A 37 2.43 -5.36 -12.79
C ALA A 37 2.37 -5.91 -11.34
N GLN A 38 3.36 -5.56 -10.52
CA GLN A 38 3.48 -5.94 -9.11
C GLN A 38 2.76 -4.95 -8.18
N ASP A 39 2.65 -3.70 -8.60
CA ASP A 39 2.19 -2.55 -7.82
C ASP A 39 0.92 -1.92 -8.42
N LEU A 40 -0.07 -2.78 -8.70
CA LEU A 40 -1.33 -2.37 -9.31
C LEU A 40 -2.08 -1.36 -8.42
N PRO A 41 -2.64 -0.29 -9.02
CA PRO A 41 -3.42 0.71 -8.29
C PRO A 41 -4.83 0.20 -7.91
N LEU A 42 -5.57 1.02 -7.17
CA LEU A 42 -7.00 0.85 -6.95
C LEU A 42 -7.80 1.01 -8.25
N SER A 43 -8.94 0.34 -8.30
CA SER A 43 -9.98 0.62 -9.28
C SER A 43 -10.78 1.87 -8.89
N ALA A 44 -11.67 2.34 -9.77
CA ALA A 44 -12.63 3.39 -9.44
C ALA A 44 -13.53 3.01 -8.25
N ALA A 45 -13.86 1.72 -8.08
CA ALA A 45 -14.59 1.23 -6.92
C ALA A 45 -13.71 1.26 -5.66
N GLY A 46 -12.44 0.88 -5.78
CA GLY A 46 -11.46 0.95 -4.69
C GLY A 46 -11.29 2.37 -4.15
N HIS A 47 -11.23 3.37 -5.03
CA HIS A 47 -11.18 4.77 -4.60
C HIS A 47 -12.44 5.22 -3.84
N ARG A 48 -13.64 4.76 -4.24
CA ARG A 48 -14.87 5.05 -3.49
C ARG A 48 -14.86 4.39 -2.11
N GLN A 49 -14.38 3.15 -2.01
CA GLN A 49 -14.22 2.45 -0.74
C GLN A 49 -13.22 3.18 0.18
N ALA A 50 -12.09 3.63 -0.36
CA ALA A 50 -11.09 4.39 0.38
C ALA A 50 -11.67 5.71 0.94
N ALA A 51 -12.48 6.42 0.16
CA ALA A 51 -13.16 7.63 0.62
C ALA A 51 -14.14 7.36 1.77
N GLN A 52 -14.92 6.27 1.69
CA GLN A 52 -15.83 5.84 2.75
C GLN A 52 -15.07 5.45 4.03
N LEU A 53 -13.94 4.76 3.88
CA LEU A 53 -13.05 4.43 5.00
C LEU A 53 -12.52 5.70 5.67
N GLY A 54 -12.08 6.70 4.91
CA GLY A 54 -11.61 7.98 5.45
C GLY A 54 -12.67 8.68 6.30
N ALA A 55 -13.89 8.80 5.79
CA ALA A 55 -15.02 9.40 6.52
C ALA A 55 -15.42 8.61 7.78
N PHE A 56 -15.20 7.30 7.80
CA PHE A 56 -15.39 6.48 8.98
C PHE A 56 -14.30 6.75 10.03
N LEU A 57 -13.02 6.71 9.63
CA LEU A 57 -11.87 6.85 10.52
C LEU A 57 -11.75 8.25 11.12
N GLU A 58 -12.17 9.29 10.40
CA GLU A 58 -12.29 10.66 10.92
C GLU A 58 -13.14 10.69 12.20
N LYS A 59 -14.30 10.03 12.18
CA LYS A 59 -15.22 9.94 13.33
C LYS A 59 -14.64 9.14 14.49
N GLN A 60 -13.66 8.27 14.23
CA GLN A 60 -12.98 7.48 15.26
C GLN A 60 -11.79 8.23 15.87
N GLY A 61 -11.42 9.41 15.35
CA GLY A 61 -10.29 10.19 15.85
C GLY A 61 -8.93 9.52 15.63
N VAL A 62 -8.74 8.83 14.50
CA VAL A 62 -7.46 8.18 14.18
C VAL A 62 -6.36 9.22 13.98
N GLY A 63 -5.37 9.23 14.89
CA GLY A 63 -4.23 10.15 14.86
C GLY A 63 -2.95 9.60 14.21
N THR A 64 -2.92 8.32 13.82
CA THR A 64 -1.74 7.68 13.22
C THR A 64 -2.18 6.68 12.16
N ILE A 65 -1.54 6.75 10.99
CA ILE A 65 -1.77 5.82 9.89
C ILE A 65 -0.45 5.16 9.55
N VAL A 66 -0.42 3.83 9.62
CA VAL A 66 0.71 3.01 9.17
C VAL A 66 0.23 2.19 7.97
N SER A 67 1.00 2.16 6.89
CA SER A 67 0.59 1.53 5.64
C SER A 67 1.71 0.70 5.04
N SER A 68 1.30 -0.40 4.39
CA SER A 68 2.15 -1.17 3.50
C SER A 68 2.66 -0.30 2.33
N PRO A 69 3.85 -0.58 1.78
CA PRO A 69 4.44 0.23 0.71
C PRO A 69 3.70 0.16 -0.64
N TYR A 70 2.81 -0.79 -0.86
CA TYR A 70 2.11 -0.95 -2.14
C TYR A 70 1.25 0.28 -2.48
N LEU A 71 1.24 0.68 -3.75
CA LEU A 71 0.46 1.81 -4.26
C LEU A 71 -1.02 1.73 -3.87
N ARG A 72 -1.63 0.55 -3.98
CA ARG A 72 -3.04 0.34 -3.59
C ARG A 72 -3.30 0.58 -2.10
N THR A 73 -2.36 0.25 -1.21
CA THR A 73 -2.52 0.50 0.23
C THR A 73 -2.35 1.98 0.54
N LEU A 74 -1.39 2.64 -0.12
CA LEU A 74 -1.20 4.09 -0.02
C LEU A 74 -2.43 4.87 -0.55
N GLN A 75 -2.97 4.48 -1.70
CA GLN A 75 -4.20 5.07 -2.25
C GLN A 75 -5.43 4.81 -1.37
N THR A 76 -5.45 3.70 -0.62
CA THR A 76 -6.51 3.43 0.34
C THR A 76 -6.39 4.32 1.59
N ALA A 77 -5.15 4.54 2.05
CA ALA A 77 -4.86 5.35 3.24
C ALA A 77 -5.01 6.86 3.00
N LEU A 78 -4.81 7.34 1.77
CA LEU A 78 -4.76 8.77 1.45
C LEU A 78 -6.03 9.55 1.85
N PRO A 79 -7.26 9.09 1.55
CA PRO A 79 -8.46 9.82 1.99
C PRO A 79 -8.59 9.88 3.53
N ALA A 80 -8.15 8.85 4.24
CA ALA A 80 -8.13 8.87 5.71
C ALA A 80 -7.12 9.88 6.24
N ALA A 81 -5.91 9.94 5.65
CA ALA A 81 -4.89 10.91 6.01
C ALA A 81 -5.36 12.35 5.80
N TRP A 82 -6.10 12.62 4.72
CA TRP A 82 -6.72 13.94 4.50
C TRP A 82 -7.83 14.26 5.50
N ALA A 83 -8.72 13.30 5.77
CA ALA A 83 -9.84 13.54 6.68
C ALA A 83 -9.39 13.72 8.13
N THR A 84 -8.39 12.97 8.58
CA THR A 84 -7.91 13.04 9.97
C THR A 84 -6.79 14.07 10.19
N GLY A 85 -6.15 14.53 9.11
CA GLY A 85 -4.92 15.32 9.18
C GLY A 85 -3.68 14.49 9.57
N ALA A 86 -3.80 13.17 9.71
CA ALA A 86 -2.66 12.31 10.02
C ALA A 86 -1.70 12.19 8.82
N ARG A 87 -0.42 11.93 9.10
CA ARG A 87 0.55 11.51 8.10
C ARG A 87 0.56 9.99 7.96
N ILE A 88 0.90 9.52 6.76
CA ILE A 88 1.04 8.10 6.45
C ILE A 88 2.50 7.71 6.69
N ARG A 89 2.70 6.81 7.65
CA ARG A 89 3.98 6.13 7.89
C ARG A 89 4.02 4.86 7.06
N ILE A 90 5.04 4.70 6.24
CA ILE A 90 5.20 3.49 5.43
C ILE A 90 6.02 2.48 6.21
N GLU A 91 5.47 1.30 6.41
CA GLU A 91 6.11 0.19 7.12
C GLU A 91 6.31 -0.97 6.14
N PRO A 92 7.55 -1.21 5.65
CA PRO A 92 7.85 -2.29 4.73
C PRO A 92 7.50 -3.69 5.25
N ALA A 93 7.53 -3.90 6.58
CA ALA A 93 7.11 -5.17 7.17
C ALA A 93 5.62 -5.49 6.97
N LEU A 94 4.80 -4.53 6.53
CA LEU A 94 3.41 -4.75 6.14
C LEU A 94 3.24 -5.17 4.67
N CYS A 95 4.32 -5.52 3.96
CA CYS A 95 4.26 -6.13 2.63
C CYS A 95 3.42 -7.42 2.62
N GLU A 96 2.92 -7.82 1.45
CA GLU A 96 2.22 -9.09 1.31
C GLU A 96 3.20 -10.28 1.39
N GLY A 97 2.87 -11.33 2.14
CA GLY A 97 3.58 -12.61 2.07
C GLY A 97 2.82 -13.62 1.18
N PRO A 98 3.44 -14.72 0.72
CA PRO A 98 4.86 -15.00 0.50
C PRO A 98 5.37 -14.51 -0.88
N GLY A 99 4.55 -13.75 -1.61
CA GLY A 99 4.85 -13.36 -2.99
C GLY A 99 5.77 -12.16 -3.15
N HIS A 100 6.02 -11.39 -2.09
CA HIS A 100 6.85 -10.18 -2.15
C HIS A 100 8.33 -10.51 -2.37
N ARG A 101 9.05 -9.60 -3.04
CA ARG A 101 10.50 -9.65 -3.22
C ARG A 101 11.05 -8.25 -3.10
N ALA A 102 12.15 -8.10 -2.37
CA ALA A 102 12.83 -6.83 -2.23
C ALA A 102 13.18 -6.22 -3.61
N GLY A 103 12.96 -4.91 -3.74
CA GLY A 103 13.23 -4.15 -4.96
C GLY A 103 12.16 -4.25 -6.06
N TRP A 104 11.02 -4.91 -5.80
CA TRP A 104 9.89 -4.94 -6.75
C TRP A 104 9.13 -3.63 -6.85
N LEU A 105 9.05 -2.89 -5.76
CA LEU A 105 8.28 -1.67 -5.71
C LEU A 105 9.17 -0.46 -5.98
N PRO A 106 8.65 0.60 -6.63
CA PRO A 106 9.41 1.83 -6.83
C PRO A 106 9.91 2.40 -5.49
N PRO A 107 11.12 3.00 -5.43
CA PRO A 107 11.63 3.63 -4.21
C PRO A 107 10.66 4.67 -3.63
N LEU A 108 10.67 4.85 -2.31
CA LEU A 108 9.78 5.80 -1.63
C LEU A 108 9.84 7.22 -2.21
N VAL A 109 11.05 7.70 -2.54
CA VAL A 109 11.26 9.03 -3.15
C VAL A 109 10.50 9.21 -4.47
N GLU A 110 10.27 8.14 -5.23
CA GLU A 110 9.48 8.21 -6.47
C GLU A 110 7.98 8.30 -6.17
N ARG A 111 7.53 7.67 -5.08
CA ARG A 111 6.12 7.70 -4.65
C ARG A 111 5.70 9.05 -4.06
N GLN A 112 6.63 9.78 -3.45
CA GLN A 112 6.40 11.13 -2.91
C GLN A 112 5.84 12.11 -3.94
N ARG A 113 6.16 11.90 -5.23
CA ARG A 113 5.66 12.74 -6.34
C ARG A 113 4.13 12.75 -6.45
N TYR A 114 3.45 11.74 -5.91
CA TYR A 114 2.01 11.55 -6.05
C TYR A 114 1.27 11.40 -4.71
N LEU A 115 1.99 11.46 -3.58
CA LEU A 115 1.44 11.22 -2.23
C LEU A 115 1.98 12.28 -1.25
N VAL A 116 1.20 13.36 -1.07
CA VAL A 116 1.63 14.55 -0.31
C VAL A 116 1.56 14.41 1.22
N ASN A 117 0.89 13.37 1.73
CA ASN A 117 0.70 13.14 3.18
C ASN A 117 1.65 12.08 3.76
N LEU A 118 2.73 11.73 3.06
CA LEU A 118 3.71 10.78 3.57
C LEU A 118 4.57 11.42 4.68
N ASP A 119 4.81 10.66 5.74
CA ASP A 119 5.75 11.02 6.79
C ASP A 119 7.17 10.64 6.36
N LEU A 120 7.91 11.60 5.81
CA LEU A 120 9.22 11.32 5.20
C LEU A 120 10.33 11.09 6.23
N ASP A 121 10.09 11.54 7.46
CA ASP A 121 11.01 11.41 8.58
C ASP A 121 10.78 10.11 9.36
N HIS A 122 9.78 9.31 8.97
CA HIS A 122 9.50 8.03 9.61
C HIS A 122 10.61 7.03 9.26
N VAL A 123 11.25 6.50 10.31
CA VAL A 123 12.14 5.35 10.23
C VAL A 123 11.30 4.09 10.50
N PRO A 124 11.26 3.12 9.57
CA PRO A 124 10.54 1.86 9.78
C PRO A 124 10.97 1.15 11.07
N GLU A 125 10.00 0.61 11.81
CA GLU A 125 10.24 0.03 13.13
C GLU A 125 10.78 -1.41 13.04
N LEU A 126 10.41 -2.12 11.97
CA LEU A 126 10.71 -3.54 11.79
C LEU A 126 11.86 -3.79 10.79
N GLY A 127 12.58 -2.74 10.40
CA GLY A 127 13.72 -2.80 9.49
C GLY A 127 13.37 -2.51 8.04
N ASP A 128 14.29 -2.86 7.15
CA ASP A 128 14.16 -2.62 5.71
C ASP A 128 13.11 -3.55 5.04
N GLU A 129 12.86 -3.32 3.75
CA GLU A 129 11.98 -4.16 2.94
C GLU A 129 12.40 -5.64 3.04
N PRO A 130 11.49 -6.55 3.42
CA PRO A 130 11.84 -7.95 3.60
C PRO A 130 12.15 -8.61 2.25
N ASP A 131 13.10 -9.56 2.24
CA ASP A 131 13.48 -10.34 1.04
C ASP A 131 12.33 -11.23 0.47
N GLY A 132 11.19 -11.28 1.20
CA GLY A 132 10.06 -12.15 0.95
C GLY A 132 10.09 -13.38 1.86
N GLU A 133 8.92 -13.90 2.22
CA GLU A 133 8.86 -15.23 2.84
C GLU A 133 9.13 -16.24 1.73
N ALA A 134 10.33 -16.85 1.72
CA ALA A 134 10.53 -18.06 0.96
C ALA A 134 9.44 -19.04 1.41
N ALA A 135 8.56 -19.45 0.48
CA ALA A 135 7.61 -20.51 0.76
C ALA A 135 8.42 -21.67 1.36
N GLU A 136 8.21 -21.97 2.65
CA GLU A 136 8.77 -23.17 3.23
C GLU A 136 8.38 -24.30 2.28
N ALA A 137 9.37 -24.93 1.66
CA ALA A 137 9.13 -26.09 0.84
C ALA A 137 8.38 -27.08 1.71
N ALA A 138 7.11 -27.33 1.39
CA ALA A 138 6.30 -28.33 2.05
C ALA A 138 7.11 -29.64 2.05
N VAL A 139 7.59 -30.02 3.23
CA VAL A 139 8.26 -31.31 3.49
C VAL A 139 7.23 -32.41 3.53
#